data_AF-A0AAP9XSE4-F1
#
_entry.id   AF-A0AAP9XSE4-F1
#
_cell.length_a   1.000
_cell.length_b   1.000
_cell.length_c   1.000
_cell.angle_alpha   90.00
_cell.angle_beta   90.00
_cell.angle_gamma   90.00
#
_symmetry.space_group_name_H-M   'P 1'
#
loop_
_entity.id
_entity.type
_entity.pdbx_description
1 polymer ?
#
loop_
_entity_poly.entity_id
_entity_poly.type
_entity_poly.pdbx_seq_one_letter_code
_entity_poly.pdbx_strand_id
1 'polypeptide(L)'
;MMKRVALKVFVVVLMVTWLILPSTIIPASYSKVYELYSPDKNHKVIIYHGKIISPMSLYKYLKDEDYFFIVYSKSGEVIFKPSPYYGTSNMGAYNGIEFQYGEDHSLFFPGPEGYDSYEFSK
;
A
#
# COMPACT_ATOMS: atom_id res chain seq x y z
N MET A 1 15.92 -1.06 40.50
CA MET A 1 14.81 -1.94 40.07
C MET A 1 13.97 -1.32 38.94
N MET A 2 13.49 -0.08 39.08
CA MET A 2 12.67 0.63 38.07
C MET A 2 13.26 0.68 36.65
N LYS A 3 14.57 0.95 36.49
CA LYS A 3 15.21 1.00 35.16
C LYS A 3 15.12 -0.32 34.37
N ARG A 4 15.20 -1.47 35.08
CA ARG A 4 15.08 -2.80 34.45
C ARG A 4 13.62 -3.11 34.06
N VAL A 5 12.65 -2.66 34.85
CA VAL A 5 11.22 -2.78 34.53
C VAL A 5 10.88 -1.89 33.33
N ALA A 6 11.32 -0.63 33.33
CA ALA A 6 11.13 0.29 32.21
C ALA A 6 11.73 -0.26 30.91
N LEU A 7 12.93 -0.84 30.95
CA LEU A 7 13.53 -1.49 29.79
C LEU A 7 12.70 -2.67 29.27
N LYS A 8 12.19 -3.53 30.17
CA LYS A 8 11.31 -4.65 29.77
C LYS A 8 10.03 -4.15 29.11
N VAL A 9 9.39 -3.14 29.70
CA VAL A 9 8.18 -2.52 29.13
C VAL A 9 8.48 -1.92 27.76
N PHE A 10 9.60 -1.20 27.62
CA PHE A 10 10.04 -0.64 26.34
C PHE A 10 10.22 -1.72 25.27
N VAL A 11 10.90 -2.83 25.60
CA VAL A 11 11.09 -3.95 24.66
C VAL A 11 9.76 -4.58 24.25
N VAL A 12 8.83 -4.77 25.19
CA VAL A 12 7.49 -5.31 24.89
C VAL A 12 6.73 -4.37 23.94
N VAL A 13 6.75 -3.06 24.20
CA VAL A 13 6.12 -2.06 23.31
C VAL A 13 6.73 -2.12 21.92
N LEU A 14 8.05 -2.25 21.82
CA LEU A 14 8.76 -2.34 20.54
C LEU A 14 8.36 -3.61 19.76
N MET A 15 8.23 -4.75 20.45
CA MET A 15 7.77 -6.00 19.84
C MET A 15 6.31 -5.92 19.37
N VAL A 16 5.41 -5.36 20.18
CA VAL A 16 4.00 -5.17 19.79
C VAL A 16 3.91 -4.24 18.59
N THR A 17 4.66 -3.15 18.60
CA THR A 17 4.72 -2.19 17.47
C THR A 17 5.21 -2.88 16.20
N TRP A 18 6.24 -3.73 16.31
CA TRP A 18 6.79 -4.47 15.16
C TRP A 18 5.79 -5.50 14.60
N LEU A 19 5.00 -6.17 15.45
CA LEU A 19 4.00 -7.15 15.04
C LEU A 19 2.92 -6.56 14.14
N ILE A 20 2.45 -5.35 14.47
CA ILE A 20 1.38 -4.66 13.73
C ILE A 20 1.90 -3.72 12.65
N LEU A 21 3.21 -3.58 12.49
CA LEU A 21 3.80 -2.63 11.54
C LEU A 21 3.45 -3.04 10.10
N PRO A 22 2.74 -2.21 9.33
CA PRO A 22 2.45 -2.52 7.93
C PRO A 22 3.71 -2.39 7.07
N SER A 23 3.88 -3.28 6.09
CA SER A 23 5.00 -3.22 5.12
C SER A 23 5.03 -1.94 4.33
N THR A 24 3.86 -1.31 4.13
CA THR A 24 3.63 -0.17 3.24
C THR A 24 3.91 1.19 3.91
N ILE A 25 4.47 1.23 5.12
CA ILE A 25 4.82 2.51 5.80
C ILE A 25 6.26 2.96 5.52
N ILE A 26 7.20 2.04 5.24
CA ILE A 26 8.63 2.36 5.10
C ILE A 26 9.02 2.43 3.60
N PRO A 27 9.23 3.60 2.98
CA PRO A 27 9.47 3.70 1.53
C PRO A 27 10.65 2.89 1.00
N ALA A 28 11.69 2.71 1.83
CA ALA A 28 12.86 1.91 1.49
C ALA A 28 12.58 0.39 1.38
N SER A 29 11.46 -0.09 1.90
CA SER A 29 11.06 -1.49 1.81
C SER A 29 10.28 -1.81 0.52
N TYR A 30 10.01 -0.81 -0.32
CA TYR A 30 9.22 -1.01 -1.54
C TYR A 30 10.13 -1.26 -2.72
N SER A 31 9.65 -2.01 -3.70
CA SER A 31 10.28 -2.11 -5.02
C SER A 31 9.23 -1.75 -6.06
N LYS A 32 9.49 -0.69 -6.83
CA LYS A 32 8.62 -0.32 -7.96
C LYS A 32 8.62 -1.47 -8.95
N VAL A 33 7.44 -1.95 -9.30
CA VAL A 33 7.28 -3.04 -10.26
C VAL A 33 6.87 -2.47 -11.60
N TYR A 34 5.84 -1.65 -11.62
CA TYR A 34 5.33 -1.04 -12.84
C TYR A 34 4.57 0.27 -12.55
N GLU A 35 4.27 1.03 -13.60
CA GLU A 35 3.50 2.26 -13.50
C GLU A 35 2.46 2.37 -14.62
N LEU A 36 1.36 3.04 -14.31
CA LEU A 36 0.25 3.34 -15.22
C LEU A 36 0.02 4.85 -15.22
N TYR A 37 -0.35 5.38 -16.38
CA TYR A 37 -0.75 6.77 -16.53
C TYR A 37 -2.24 6.86 -16.79
N SER A 38 -2.88 7.88 -16.25
CA SER A 38 -4.23 8.22 -16.66
C SER A 38 -4.28 8.60 -18.16
N PRO A 39 -5.43 8.44 -18.83
CA PRO A 39 -5.60 8.86 -20.22
C PRO A 39 -5.22 10.32 -20.49
N ASP A 40 -5.51 11.22 -19.55
CA ASP A 40 -5.16 12.64 -19.63
C ASP A 40 -3.72 12.97 -19.19
N LYS A 41 -2.98 11.97 -18.70
CA LYS A 41 -1.62 12.06 -18.16
C LYS A 41 -1.45 13.03 -16.99
N ASN A 42 -2.54 13.38 -16.30
CA ASN A 42 -2.48 14.20 -15.09
C ASN A 42 -2.20 13.39 -13.82
N HIS A 43 -2.44 12.08 -13.87
CA HIS A 43 -2.26 11.16 -12.77
C HIS A 43 -1.39 9.98 -13.20
N LYS A 44 -0.66 9.41 -12.25
CA LYS A 44 -0.02 8.11 -12.42
C LYS A 44 -0.20 7.25 -11.20
N VAL A 45 -0.38 5.95 -11.42
CA VAL A 45 -0.34 4.95 -10.36
C VAL A 45 0.98 4.22 -10.47
N ILE A 46 1.68 4.08 -9.34
CA ILE A 46 2.85 3.22 -9.25
C ILE A 46 2.51 2.03 -8.38
N ILE A 47 2.73 0.83 -8.90
CA ILE A 47 2.57 -0.42 -8.16
C ILE A 47 3.91 -0.81 -7.58
N TYR A 48 3.87 -1.20 -6.31
CA TYR A 48 5.00 -1.60 -5.52
C TYR A 48 4.83 -3.02 -5.01
N HIS A 49 5.94 -3.75 -4.97
CA HIS A 49 6.08 -4.99 -4.23
C HIS A 49 6.68 -4.67 -2.86
N GLY A 50 5.99 -5.08 -1.80
CA GLY A 50 6.43 -4.87 -0.41
C GLY A 50 7.41 -5.94 0.04
N LYS A 51 8.55 -5.54 0.63
CA LYS A 51 9.46 -6.48 1.29
C LYS A 51 8.90 -6.95 2.64
N ILE A 52 9.30 -8.15 3.05
CA ILE A 52 9.00 -8.71 4.37
C ILE A 52 9.87 -8.02 5.43
N ILE A 53 9.27 -7.12 6.21
CA ILE A 53 9.95 -6.33 7.26
C ILE A 53 9.31 -6.48 8.64
N SER A 54 8.11 -7.09 8.68
CA SER A 54 7.30 -7.33 9.87
C SER A 54 6.52 -8.64 9.74
N PRO A 55 6.03 -9.22 10.85
CA PRO A 55 5.14 -10.37 10.82
C PRO A 55 3.87 -10.13 9.99
N MET A 56 3.29 -8.92 10.02
CA MET A 56 2.15 -8.58 9.18
C MET A 56 2.49 -8.63 7.68
N SER A 57 3.66 -8.14 7.28
CA SER A 57 4.11 -8.24 5.88
C SER A 57 4.40 -9.68 5.45
N LEU A 58 4.89 -10.52 6.36
CA LEU A 58 5.04 -11.95 6.11
C LEU A 58 3.68 -12.63 5.95
N TYR A 59 2.71 -12.29 6.79
CA TYR A 59 1.33 -12.79 6.67
C TYR A 59 0.73 -12.45 5.30
N LYS A 60 0.89 -11.20 4.84
CA LYS A 60 0.46 -10.75 3.51
C LYS A 60 1.17 -11.49 2.38
N TYR A 61 2.49 -11.66 2.48
CA TYR A 61 3.26 -12.45 1.53
C TYR A 61 2.74 -13.89 1.41
N LEU A 62 2.47 -14.56 2.53
CA LEU A 62 1.92 -15.92 2.55
C LEU A 62 0.50 -16.01 1.98
N LYS A 63 -0.21 -14.89 1.89
CA LYS A 63 -1.55 -14.79 1.30
C LYS A 63 -1.55 -14.35 -0.16
N ASP A 64 -0.38 -14.15 -0.77
CA ASP A 64 -0.26 -13.52 -2.10
C ASP A 64 -0.95 -12.14 -2.10
N GLU A 65 -0.65 -11.32 -1.10
CA GLU A 65 -1.19 -9.96 -0.92
C GLU A 65 -0.08 -8.94 -0.66
N ASP A 66 1.09 -9.12 -1.25
CA ASP A 66 2.30 -8.31 -1.04
C ASP A 66 2.49 -7.17 -2.07
N TYR A 67 1.51 -6.96 -2.95
CA TYR A 67 1.47 -5.82 -3.85
C TYR A 67 0.54 -4.72 -3.34
N PHE A 68 0.94 -3.47 -3.53
CA PHE A 68 0.11 -2.30 -3.24
C PHE A 68 0.43 -1.18 -4.24
N PHE A 69 -0.34 -0.08 -4.18
CA PHE A 69 -0.16 1.02 -5.11
C PHE A 69 -0.17 2.37 -4.40
N ILE A 70 0.37 3.38 -5.08
CA ILE A 70 0.27 4.78 -4.67
C ILE A 70 -0.07 5.59 -5.91
N VAL A 71 -1.00 6.53 -5.75
CA VAL A 71 -1.40 7.46 -6.81
C VAL A 71 -0.67 8.78 -6.63
N TYR A 72 -0.13 9.27 -7.73
CA TYR A 72 0.62 10.51 -7.78
C TYR A 72 0.01 11.47 -8.78
N SER A 73 0.14 12.76 -8.48
CA SER A 73 -0.11 13.84 -9.42
C SER A 73 0.97 13.87 -10.51
N LYS A 74 0.72 14.67 -11.56
CA LYS A 74 1.73 14.99 -12.58
C LYS A 74 2.99 15.63 -12.02
N SER A 75 2.90 16.40 -10.93
CA SER A 75 4.04 16.99 -10.22
C SER A 75 4.80 15.99 -9.34
N GLY A 76 4.27 14.77 -9.16
CA GLY A 76 4.88 13.72 -8.33
C GLY A 76 4.44 13.76 -6.87
N GLU A 77 3.45 14.56 -6.53
CA GLU A 77 2.86 14.60 -5.18
C GLU A 77 1.97 13.38 -4.97
N VAL A 78 1.97 12.82 -3.75
CA VAL A 78 1.06 11.73 -3.39
C VAL A 78 -0.35 12.28 -3.29
N ILE A 79 -1.26 11.77 -4.10
CA ILE A 79 -2.69 12.11 -4.04
C ILE A 79 -3.45 11.09 -3.20
N PHE A 80 -3.15 9.80 -3.40
CA PHE A 80 -3.85 8.73 -2.71
C PHE A 80 -2.89 7.59 -2.35
N LYS A 81 -3.09 7.07 -1.14
CA LYS A 81 -2.53 5.80 -0.68
C LYS A 81 -3.68 4.97 -0.12
N PRO A 82 -3.80 3.68 -0.50
CA PRO A 82 -4.73 2.79 0.16
C PRO A 82 -4.32 2.60 1.63
N SER A 83 -5.17 1.91 2.40
CA SER A 83 -4.86 1.55 3.79
C SER A 83 -3.44 0.99 3.91
N PRO A 84 -2.68 1.29 4.97
CA PRO A 84 -1.37 0.69 5.18
C PRO A 84 -1.41 -0.85 5.21
N TYR A 85 -2.56 -1.44 5.54
CA TYR A 85 -2.78 -2.89 5.54
C TYR A 85 -3.34 -3.43 4.21
N TYR A 86 -3.53 -2.56 3.23
CA TYR A 86 -3.89 -2.96 1.88
C TYR A 86 -2.80 -3.86 1.30
N GLY A 87 -3.26 -4.86 0.59
CA GLY A 87 -2.42 -5.80 -0.14
C GLY A 87 -3.28 -6.50 -1.16
N THR A 88 -2.73 -6.74 -2.34
CA THR A 88 -3.37 -7.50 -3.40
C THR A 88 -2.35 -8.45 -4.03
N SER A 89 -2.84 -9.45 -4.75
CA SER A 89 -2.00 -10.40 -5.47
C SER A 89 -1.29 -9.75 -6.64
N ASN A 90 -0.29 -10.43 -7.19
CA ASN A 90 0.31 -9.99 -8.45
C ASN A 90 -0.77 -9.80 -9.53
N MET A 91 -1.68 -10.76 -9.68
CA MET A 91 -2.77 -10.68 -10.66
C MET A 91 -3.72 -9.51 -10.37
N GLY A 92 -4.09 -9.29 -9.10
CA GLY A 92 -4.95 -8.17 -8.69
C GLY A 92 -4.27 -6.82 -8.91
N ALA A 93 -2.96 -6.75 -8.68
CA ALA A 93 -2.16 -5.59 -9.01
C ALA A 93 -2.18 -5.33 -10.51
N TYR A 94 -1.82 -6.29 -11.37
CA TYR A 94 -1.68 -6.06 -12.81
C TYR A 94 -3.00 -5.89 -13.57
N ASN A 95 -4.04 -6.64 -13.20
CA ASN A 95 -5.29 -6.68 -13.95
C ASN A 95 -6.44 -5.95 -13.23
N GLY A 96 -6.29 -5.68 -11.93
CA GLY A 96 -7.35 -5.10 -11.12
C GLY A 96 -7.19 -3.60 -10.86
N ILE A 97 -6.01 -3.02 -11.09
CA ILE A 97 -5.77 -1.59 -10.88
C ILE A 97 -5.87 -0.87 -12.23
N GLU A 98 -6.94 -0.11 -12.41
CA GLU A 98 -7.21 0.53 -13.69
C GLU A 98 -7.90 1.89 -13.55
N PHE A 99 -7.58 2.78 -14.49
CA PHE A 99 -8.21 4.08 -14.60
C PHE A 99 -9.52 3.98 -15.37
N GLN A 100 -10.61 4.41 -14.76
CA GLN A 100 -11.93 4.54 -15.37
C GLN A 100 -12.23 6.01 -15.65
N TYR A 101 -11.89 6.46 -16.86
CA TYR A 101 -12.08 7.85 -17.30
C TYR A 101 -13.40 7.99 -18.05
N GLY A 102 -14.50 7.87 -17.30
CA GLY A 102 -15.87 8.21 -17.71
C GLY A 102 -16.28 9.59 -17.19
N GLU A 103 -17.50 9.71 -16.64
CA GLU A 103 -18.01 10.99 -16.10
C GLU A 103 -17.27 11.47 -14.83
N ASP A 104 -16.86 10.52 -13.98
CA ASP A 104 -16.37 10.78 -12.62
C ASP A 104 -14.85 10.60 -12.45
N HIS A 105 -14.11 10.26 -13.51
CA HIS A 105 -12.65 10.01 -13.49
C HIS A 105 -12.18 9.28 -12.20
N SER A 106 -12.14 7.96 -12.21
CA SER A 106 -11.79 7.18 -11.01
C SER A 106 -10.67 6.17 -11.26
N LEU A 107 -10.07 5.70 -10.17
CA LEU A 107 -9.19 4.54 -10.16
C LEU A 107 -9.92 3.39 -9.46
N PHE A 108 -10.13 2.30 -10.18
CA PHE A 108 -10.61 1.05 -9.62
C PHE A 108 -9.42 0.21 -9.14
N PHE A 109 -9.61 -0.49 -8.02
CA PHE A 109 -8.61 -1.40 -7.47
C PHE A 109 -9.27 -2.53 -6.67
N PRO A 110 -8.63 -3.71 -6.54
CA PRO A 110 -9.23 -4.83 -5.79
C PRO A 110 -9.45 -4.50 -4.33
N GLY A 111 -10.66 -4.72 -3.83
CA GLY A 111 -11.04 -4.52 -2.44
C GLY A 111 -11.49 -5.81 -1.76
N PRO A 112 -11.74 -5.81 -0.44
CA PRO A 112 -12.20 -6.99 0.30
C PRO A 112 -13.53 -7.57 -0.23
N GLU A 113 -14.40 -6.71 -0.77
CA GLU A 113 -15.71 -7.11 -1.32
C GLU A 113 -15.75 -7.10 -2.87
N GLY A 114 -14.58 -7.12 -3.53
CA GLY A 114 -14.46 -7.12 -4.98
C GLY A 114 -13.58 -5.98 -5.47
N TYR A 115 -14.19 -4.84 -5.78
CA TYR A 115 -13.49 -3.64 -6.25
C TYR A 115 -13.90 -2.42 -5.42
N ASP A 116 -12.90 -1.63 -5.04
CA ASP A 116 -13.04 -0.30 -4.49
C ASP A 116 -12.63 0.73 -5.54
N SER A 117 -13.00 2.00 -5.31
CA SER A 117 -12.64 3.09 -6.23
C SER A 117 -12.18 4.35 -5.49
N TYR A 118 -11.25 5.08 -6.10
CA TYR A 118 -10.88 6.43 -5.71
C TYR A 118 -11.26 7.41 -6.83
N GLU A 119 -12.13 8.36 -6.53
CA GLU A 119 -12.57 9.39 -7.47
C GLU A 119 -11.58 10.57 -7.49
N PHE A 120 -11.13 10.95 -8.68
CA PHE A 120 -10.29 12.13 -8.88
C PHE A 120 -11.17 13.36 -8.94
N SER A 121 -11.00 14.30 -8.01
CA SER A 121 -11.64 15.62 -8.12
C SER A 121 -11.17 16.30 -9.43
N LYS A 122 -12.13 16.80 -10.22
CA LYS A 122 -11.87 17.53 -11.47
C LYS A 122 -11.01 18.78 -11.26
#